data_AF-A0A358RKJ2-F1
#
_entry.id   AF-A0A358RKJ2-F1
#
_cell.length_a   1.000
_cell.length_b   1.000
_cell.length_c   1.000
_cell.angle_alpha   90.00
_cell.angle_beta   90.00
_cell.angle_gamma   90.00
#
_symmetry.space_group_name_H-M   'P 1'
#
loop_
_entity.id
_entity.type
_entity.pdbx_description
1 polymer ?
#
loop_
_entity_poly.entity_id
_entity_poly.type
_entity_poly.pdbx_seq_one_letter_code
_entity_poly.pdbx_strand_id
1 'polypeptide(L)'
;MICLVKLDLVKGIISSLADRIDAGGNGDVTSGRFALYKEAWEQFVKHPIFGSGMGFIGTRDGQFHSENMSQYWFHSTLFQVLGCMGIVGIAAYVYYYVVRFGIVFKGMKKNCKFAFFVFVAWLGFEGYSMIDTGTMIPFPNMMLVAVMSYIAQLANLQRSESEIDGVPNSLLNEVYVRDTGIDVVRVDAKLIINNE
;
A
#
# COMPACT_ATOMS: atom_id res chain seq x y z
N MET A 1 -34.78 29.93 13.99
CA MET A 1 -34.08 29.91 12.69
C MET A 1 -33.00 28.83 12.57
N ILE A 2 -32.38 28.33 13.66
CA ILE A 2 -31.33 27.28 13.60
C ILE A 2 -31.90 25.85 13.41
N CYS A 3 -33.09 25.54 13.94
CA CYS A 3 -33.69 24.20 13.79
C CYS A 3 -34.26 23.92 12.38
N LEU A 4 -34.71 24.94 11.64
CA LEU A 4 -35.24 24.78 10.29
C LEU A 4 -34.11 24.43 9.29
N VAL A 5 -32.95 25.07 9.43
CA VAL A 5 -31.76 24.78 8.61
C VAL A 5 -31.29 23.32 8.77
N LYS A 6 -31.37 22.75 9.97
CA LYS A 6 -31.04 21.33 10.20
C LYS A 6 -32.05 20.39 9.55
N LEU A 7 -33.32 20.76 9.51
CA LEU A 7 -34.39 19.97 8.92
C LEU A 7 -34.31 19.96 7.39
N ASP A 8 -33.96 21.09 6.78
CA ASP A 8 -33.74 21.19 5.33
C ASP A 8 -32.46 20.46 4.89
N LEU A 9 -31.40 20.48 5.72
CA LEU A 9 -30.20 19.69 5.47
C LEU A 9 -30.50 18.18 5.54
N VAL A 10 -31.23 17.74 6.56
CA VAL A 10 -31.59 16.32 6.72
C VAL A 10 -32.51 15.88 5.58
N LYS A 11 -33.48 16.70 5.17
CA LYS A 11 -34.32 16.44 4.00
C LYS A 11 -33.52 16.40 2.70
N GLY A 12 -32.53 17.28 2.53
CA GLY A 12 -31.63 17.29 1.37
C GLY A 12 -30.71 16.07 1.30
N ILE A 13 -30.24 15.58 2.45
CA ILE A 13 -29.47 14.33 2.54
C ILE A 13 -30.36 13.13 2.23
N ILE A 14 -31.57 13.09 2.80
CA ILE A 14 -32.54 12.01 2.55
C ILE A 14 -32.99 12.01 1.09
N SER A 15 -33.24 13.18 0.49
CA SER A 15 -33.60 13.27 -0.93
C SER A 15 -32.43 12.90 -1.82
N SER A 16 -31.19 13.31 -1.50
CA SER A 16 -30.01 12.90 -2.27
C SER A 16 -29.72 11.40 -2.15
N LEU A 17 -29.99 10.79 -0.99
CA LEU A 17 -29.93 9.34 -0.81
C LEU A 17 -31.05 8.64 -1.58
N ALA A 18 -32.28 9.15 -1.52
CA ALA A 18 -33.42 8.62 -2.26
C ALA A 18 -33.20 8.73 -3.78
N ASP A 19 -32.71 9.86 -4.28
CA ASP A 19 -32.37 10.05 -5.69
C ASP A 19 -31.24 9.11 -6.14
N ARG A 20 -30.26 8.81 -5.27
CA ARG A 20 -29.22 7.81 -5.55
C ARG A 20 -29.74 6.38 -5.56
N ILE A 21 -30.79 6.10 -4.79
CA ILE A 21 -31.46 4.79 -4.73
C ILE A 21 -32.41 4.63 -5.93
N ASP A 22 -33.17 5.68 -6.28
CA ASP A 22 -34.11 5.69 -7.40
C ASP A 22 -33.39 5.78 -8.75
N ALA A 23 -32.29 6.54 -8.85
CA ALA A 23 -31.37 6.43 -10.00
C ALA A 23 -30.69 5.04 -10.08
N GLY A 24 -30.60 4.33 -8.95
CA GLY A 24 -30.21 2.92 -8.88
C GLY A 24 -31.27 1.95 -9.41
N GLY A 25 -32.49 2.41 -9.74
CA GLY A 25 -33.58 1.62 -10.32
C GLY A 25 -33.34 1.09 -11.73
N ASN A 26 -32.30 1.57 -12.42
CA ASN A 26 -31.78 1.00 -13.68
C ASN A 26 -30.53 0.11 -13.46
N GLY A 27 -30.39 -0.48 -12.27
CA GLY A 27 -29.54 -1.64 -12.05
C GLY A 27 -28.09 -1.35 -11.67
N ASP A 28 -27.78 -0.18 -11.09
CA ASP A 28 -26.42 0.02 -10.56
C ASP A 28 -26.37 0.90 -9.30
N VAL A 29 -26.49 0.23 -8.15
CA VAL A 29 -26.17 0.81 -6.83
C VAL A 29 -24.64 0.98 -6.65
N THR A 30 -23.83 0.61 -7.65
CA THR A 30 -22.36 0.55 -7.66
C THR A 30 -21.72 1.39 -8.77
N SER A 31 -22.14 2.65 -8.94
CA SER A 31 -21.39 3.67 -9.71
C SER A 31 -21.09 3.37 -11.20
N GLY A 32 -21.66 2.34 -11.85
CA GLY A 32 -21.30 1.94 -13.22
C GLY A 32 -20.21 0.86 -13.31
N ARG A 33 -19.69 0.37 -12.19
CA ARG A 33 -18.42 -0.40 -12.15
C ARG A 33 -18.54 -1.82 -12.70
N PHE A 34 -19.70 -2.46 -12.57
CA PHE A 34 -19.90 -3.80 -13.13
C PHE A 34 -19.78 -3.80 -14.66
N ALA A 35 -20.22 -2.73 -15.33
CA ALA A 35 -20.05 -2.59 -16.77
C ALA A 35 -18.56 -2.51 -17.15
N LEU A 36 -17.77 -1.77 -16.35
CA LEU A 36 -16.31 -1.66 -16.53
C LEU A 36 -15.62 -3.01 -16.33
N TYR A 37 -15.98 -3.77 -15.29
CA TYR A 37 -15.40 -5.09 -15.04
C TYR A 37 -15.73 -6.09 -16.14
N LYS A 38 -16.95 -6.02 -16.68
CA LYS A 38 -17.35 -6.83 -17.84
C LYS A 38 -16.52 -6.45 -19.08
N GLU A 39 -16.32 -5.16 -19.33
CA GLU A 39 -15.48 -4.70 -20.43
C GLU A 39 -14.03 -5.16 -20.28
N ALA A 40 -13.44 -5.03 -19.09
CA ALA A 40 -12.09 -5.55 -18.80
C ALA A 40 -11.97 -7.05 -19.08
N TRP A 41 -13.00 -7.82 -18.72
CA TRP A 41 -13.05 -9.26 -19.00
C TRP A 41 -13.13 -9.56 -20.50
N GLU A 42 -13.97 -8.83 -21.24
CA GLU A 42 -14.07 -8.98 -22.69
C GLU A 42 -12.75 -8.64 -23.40
N GLN A 43 -12.04 -7.60 -22.93
CA GLN A 43 -10.71 -7.25 -23.43
C GLN A 43 -9.68 -8.33 -23.13
N PHE A 44 -9.70 -8.91 -21.93
CA PHE A 44 -8.83 -10.05 -21.58
C PHE A 44 -9.07 -11.26 -22.49
N VAL A 45 -10.33 -11.62 -22.75
CA VAL A 45 -10.66 -12.75 -23.63
C VAL A 45 -10.19 -12.50 -25.08
N LYS A 46 -10.27 -11.26 -25.56
CA LYS A 46 -9.78 -10.87 -26.89
C LYS A 46 -8.25 -10.84 -26.98
N HIS A 47 -7.58 -10.40 -25.92
CA HIS A 47 -6.13 -10.21 -25.87
C HIS A 47 -5.51 -10.85 -24.61
N PRO A 48 -5.50 -12.19 -24.49
CA PRO A 48 -5.17 -12.86 -23.23
C PRO A 48 -3.70 -12.75 -22.81
N ILE A 49 -2.77 -12.58 -23.76
CA ILE A 49 -1.33 -12.59 -23.46
C ILE A 49 -0.87 -11.23 -22.94
N PHE A 50 -1.06 -10.17 -23.75
CA PHE A 50 -0.54 -8.83 -23.46
C PHE A 50 -1.64 -7.83 -23.03
N GLY A 51 -2.92 -8.22 -23.07
CA GLY A 51 -4.03 -7.29 -22.88
C GLY A 51 -4.16 -6.27 -24.01
N SER A 52 -5.09 -5.33 -23.83
CA SER A 52 -5.37 -4.26 -24.80
C SER A 52 -4.45 -3.04 -24.65
N GLY A 53 -3.47 -3.10 -23.74
CA GLY A 53 -2.54 -2.02 -23.43
C GLY A 53 -3.10 -0.96 -22.48
N MET A 54 -2.20 -0.22 -21.84
CA MET A 54 -2.55 0.88 -20.91
C MET A 54 -3.08 2.13 -21.62
N GLY A 55 -2.90 2.23 -22.94
CA GLY A 55 -3.46 3.28 -23.79
C GLY A 55 -4.87 2.98 -24.31
N PHE A 56 -5.54 1.96 -23.76
CA PHE A 56 -6.92 1.63 -24.14
C PHE A 56 -7.84 2.80 -23.79
N ILE A 57 -8.69 3.21 -24.75
CA ILE A 57 -9.55 4.40 -24.64
C ILE A 57 -11.03 4.05 -24.38
N GLY A 58 -11.34 2.78 -24.08
CA GLY A 58 -12.70 2.29 -23.93
C GLY A 58 -13.37 1.96 -25.26
N THR A 59 -14.43 1.15 -25.19
CA THR A 59 -15.22 0.71 -26.37
C THR A 59 -16.44 1.62 -26.62
N ARG A 60 -16.69 2.61 -25.75
CA ARG A 60 -17.86 3.50 -25.78
C ARG A 60 -17.42 4.96 -25.94
N ASP A 61 -18.09 5.68 -26.84
CA ASP A 61 -17.85 7.10 -27.07
C ASP A 61 -18.03 7.93 -25.78
N GLY A 62 -17.09 8.86 -25.54
CA GLY A 62 -17.12 9.78 -24.39
C GLY A 62 -16.58 9.24 -23.06
N GLN A 63 -16.05 8.02 -23.02
CA GLN A 63 -15.42 7.45 -21.82
C GLN A 63 -13.97 7.89 -21.61
N PHE A 64 -13.32 8.39 -22.65
CA PHE A 64 -11.95 8.88 -22.64
C PHE A 64 -11.90 10.31 -23.18
N HIS A 65 -11.50 11.25 -22.33
CA HIS A 65 -11.26 12.63 -22.72
C HIS A 65 -9.79 12.75 -23.13
N SER A 66 -9.49 12.56 -24.43
CA SER A 66 -8.13 12.61 -24.97
C SER A 66 -7.42 13.95 -24.73
N GLU A 67 -8.20 14.99 -24.50
CA GLU A 67 -7.79 16.35 -24.18
C GLU A 67 -7.09 16.49 -22.81
N ASN A 68 -7.21 15.52 -21.89
CA ASN A 68 -6.67 15.62 -20.53
C ASN A 68 -5.50 14.69 -20.20
N MET A 69 -4.89 14.01 -21.18
CA MET A 69 -3.90 12.93 -20.91
C MET A 69 -4.39 11.93 -19.84
N SER A 70 -5.70 11.75 -19.72
CA SER A 70 -6.29 10.91 -18.68
C SER A 70 -6.25 9.47 -19.14
N GLN A 71 -5.68 8.57 -18.34
CA GLN A 71 -5.75 7.14 -18.63
C GLN A 71 -7.18 6.62 -18.40
N TYR A 72 -7.58 5.57 -19.15
CA TYR A 72 -8.83 4.88 -18.89
C TYR A 72 -8.67 3.93 -17.69
N TRP A 73 -9.60 4.03 -16.74
CA TRP A 73 -9.55 3.30 -15.48
C TRP A 73 -10.76 2.39 -15.33
N PHE A 74 -10.51 1.12 -15.07
CA PHE A 74 -11.54 0.16 -14.71
C PHE A 74 -11.94 0.24 -13.22
N HIS A 75 -11.37 1.17 -12.45
CA HIS A 75 -11.60 1.32 -11.01
C HIS A 75 -11.40 0.02 -10.21
N SER A 76 -10.41 -0.78 -10.62
CA SER A 76 -9.90 -1.92 -9.88
C SER A 76 -8.55 -2.30 -10.44
N THR A 77 -7.52 -2.38 -9.60
CA THR A 77 -6.18 -2.81 -10.05
C THR A 77 -6.24 -4.18 -10.71
N LEU A 78 -7.05 -5.11 -10.19
CA LEU A 78 -7.16 -6.46 -10.73
C LEU A 78 -7.70 -6.44 -12.17
N PHE A 79 -8.82 -5.76 -12.41
CA PHE A 79 -9.41 -5.66 -13.74
C PHE A 79 -8.55 -4.80 -14.68
N GLN A 80 -7.83 -3.80 -14.16
CA GLN A 80 -6.87 -3.03 -14.94
C GLN A 80 -5.72 -3.92 -15.45
N VAL A 81 -5.13 -4.74 -14.58
CA VAL A 81 -4.06 -5.68 -14.96
C VAL A 81 -4.59 -6.71 -15.96
N LEU A 82 -5.76 -7.29 -15.69
CA LEU A 82 -6.39 -8.28 -16.57
C LEU A 82 -6.66 -7.72 -17.97
N GLY A 83 -7.36 -6.59 -18.07
CA GLY A 83 -7.78 -6.01 -19.35
C GLY A 83 -6.62 -5.38 -20.13
N CYS A 84 -5.70 -4.68 -19.45
CA CYS A 84 -4.65 -3.91 -20.12
C CYS A 84 -3.32 -4.66 -20.28
N MET A 85 -3.02 -5.63 -19.41
CA MET A 85 -1.71 -6.31 -19.38
C MET A 85 -1.79 -7.84 -19.57
N GLY A 86 -2.99 -8.43 -19.51
CA GLY A 86 -3.20 -9.86 -19.73
C GLY A 86 -2.48 -10.77 -18.71
N ILE A 87 -2.24 -12.01 -19.11
CA ILE A 87 -1.57 -13.03 -18.28
C ILE A 87 -0.15 -12.61 -17.88
N VAL A 88 0.56 -11.89 -18.77
CA VAL A 88 1.93 -11.41 -18.49
C VAL A 88 1.90 -10.39 -17.35
N GLY A 89 0.93 -9.47 -17.36
CA GLY A 89 0.70 -8.54 -16.26
C GLY A 89 0.39 -9.25 -14.95
N ILE A 90 -0.52 -10.23 -14.98
CA ILE A 90 -0.85 -11.02 -13.79
C ILE A 90 0.39 -11.72 -13.24
N ALA A 91 1.19 -12.37 -14.09
CA ALA A 91 2.41 -13.05 -13.66
C ALA A 91 3.41 -12.08 -13.01
N ALA A 92 3.60 -10.89 -13.59
CA ALA A 92 4.45 -9.84 -13.02
C ALA A 92 3.94 -9.36 -11.65
N TYR A 93 2.63 -9.13 -11.52
CA TYR A 93 2.02 -8.72 -10.25
C TYR A 93 2.09 -9.83 -9.18
N VAL A 94 1.87 -11.09 -9.56
CA VAL A 94 2.03 -12.24 -8.66
C VAL A 94 3.47 -12.30 -8.15
N TYR A 95 4.47 -12.19 -9.03
CA TYR A 95 5.87 -12.14 -8.62
C TYR A 95 6.15 -10.97 -7.67
N TYR A 96 5.65 -9.77 -7.98
CA TYR A 96 5.75 -8.60 -7.13
C TYR A 96 5.18 -8.86 -5.72
N TYR A 97 3.96 -9.41 -5.61
CA TYR A 97 3.36 -9.73 -4.32
C TYR A 97 4.13 -10.81 -3.57
N VAL A 98 4.62 -11.86 -4.24
CA VAL A 98 5.41 -12.93 -3.61
C VAL A 98 6.68 -12.38 -2.98
N VAL A 99 7.44 -11.54 -3.70
CA VAL A 99 8.65 -10.91 -3.18
C VAL A 99 8.32 -10.00 -2.00
N ARG A 100 7.32 -9.14 -2.16
CA ARG A 100 6.92 -8.14 -1.16
C ARG A 100 6.40 -8.78 0.12
N PHE A 101 5.49 -9.74 0.03
CA PHE A 101 5.03 -10.50 1.21
C PHE A 101 6.14 -11.34 1.81
N GLY A 102 7.07 -11.87 1.00
CA GLY A 102 8.25 -12.58 1.49
C GLY A 102 9.13 -11.75 2.44
N ILE A 103 9.29 -10.44 2.17
CA ILE A 103 10.01 -9.52 3.07
C ILE A 103 9.28 -9.41 4.42
N VAL A 104 7.96 -9.24 4.39
CA VAL A 104 7.15 -9.10 5.61
C VAL A 104 7.11 -10.40 6.41
N PHE A 105 6.92 -11.54 5.77
CA PHE A 105 6.94 -12.85 6.45
C PHE A 105 8.29 -13.14 7.10
N LYS A 106 9.40 -12.78 6.45
CA LYS A 106 10.74 -12.87 7.07
C LYS A 106 10.84 -11.99 8.33
N GLY A 107 10.27 -10.79 8.29
CA GLY A 107 10.24 -9.89 9.46
C GLY A 107 9.33 -10.38 10.59
N MET A 108 8.18 -10.94 10.26
CA MET A 108 7.26 -11.53 11.24
C MET A 108 7.88 -12.75 11.92
N LYS A 109 8.60 -13.61 11.18
CA LYS A 109 9.34 -14.74 11.77
C LYS A 109 10.39 -14.30 12.80
N LYS A 110 10.97 -13.11 12.62
CA LYS A 110 11.91 -12.49 13.57
C LYS A 110 11.21 -11.71 14.70
N ASN A 111 9.90 -11.86 14.89
CA ASN A 111 9.07 -11.17 15.88
C ASN A 111 9.13 -9.63 15.80
N CYS A 112 9.33 -9.08 14.59
CA CYS A 112 9.32 -7.63 14.40
C CYS A 112 7.87 -7.11 14.37
N LYS A 113 7.44 -6.42 15.44
CA LYS A 113 6.10 -5.80 15.53
C LYS A 113 5.83 -4.84 14.37
N PHE A 114 6.87 -4.17 13.88
CA PHE A 114 6.79 -3.28 12.72
C PHE A 114 6.40 -4.04 11.44
N ALA A 115 6.96 -5.23 11.19
CA ALA A 115 6.61 -6.03 10.01
C ALA A 115 5.12 -6.44 10.01
N PHE A 116 4.56 -6.77 11.18
CA PHE A 116 3.13 -7.06 11.31
C PHE A 116 2.26 -5.83 11.04
N PHE A 117 2.64 -4.65 11.54
CA PHE A 117 1.93 -3.40 11.22
C PHE A 117 1.93 -3.11 9.72
N VAL A 118 3.10 -3.26 9.06
CA VAL A 118 3.23 -3.08 7.60
C VAL A 118 2.36 -4.07 6.84
N PHE A 119 2.27 -5.32 7.30
CA PHE A 119 1.39 -6.33 6.71
C PHE A 119 -0.08 -5.91 6.71
N VAL A 120 -0.60 -5.48 7.87
CA VAL A 120 -2.00 -5.08 8.02
C VAL A 120 -2.29 -3.83 7.19
N ALA A 121 -1.39 -2.84 7.20
CA ALA A 121 -1.52 -1.64 6.38
C ALA A 121 -1.58 -1.99 4.88
N TRP A 122 -0.78 -2.97 4.43
CA TRP A 122 -0.81 -3.42 3.05
C TRP A 122 -2.08 -4.16 2.69
N LEU A 123 -2.61 -5.03 3.57
CA LEU A 123 -3.92 -5.66 3.32
C LEU A 123 -5.03 -4.62 3.13
N GLY A 124 -5.03 -3.55 3.94
CA GLY A 124 -5.96 -2.44 3.77
C GLY A 124 -5.78 -1.69 2.44
N PHE A 125 -4.53 -1.40 2.08
CA PHE A 125 -4.20 -0.73 0.81
C PHE A 125 -4.57 -1.56 -0.42
N GLU A 126 -4.31 -2.88 -0.40
CA GLU A 126 -4.71 -3.76 -1.49
C GLU A 126 -6.24 -3.90 -1.55
N GLY A 127 -6.92 -3.95 -0.40
CA GLY A 127 -8.38 -3.92 -0.34
C GLY A 127 -8.98 -2.67 -1.00
N TYR A 128 -8.41 -1.50 -0.72
CA TYR A 128 -8.75 -0.26 -1.44
C TYR A 128 -8.45 -0.37 -2.94
N SER A 129 -7.29 -0.93 -3.30
CA SER A 129 -6.85 -1.12 -4.69
C SER A 129 -7.64 -2.19 -5.46
N MET A 130 -8.55 -2.93 -4.83
CA MET A 130 -9.53 -3.74 -5.55
C MET A 130 -10.75 -2.92 -5.99
N ILE A 131 -11.05 -1.85 -5.25
CA ILE A 131 -12.22 -0.98 -5.42
C ILE A 131 -11.86 0.27 -6.25
N ASP A 132 -10.56 0.55 -6.36
CA ASP A 132 -9.98 1.63 -7.15
C ASP A 132 -8.60 1.22 -7.69
N THR A 133 -7.96 2.05 -8.50
CA THR A 133 -6.67 1.72 -9.16
C THR A 133 -5.45 2.21 -8.38
N GLY A 134 -5.50 2.11 -7.05
CA GLY A 134 -4.50 2.65 -6.13
C GLY A 134 -3.06 2.21 -6.44
N THR A 135 -2.87 0.95 -6.83
CA THR A 135 -1.57 0.35 -7.17
C THR A 135 -0.99 0.83 -8.51
N MET A 136 -1.81 1.40 -9.39
CA MET A 136 -1.36 1.91 -10.69
C MET A 136 -0.99 3.39 -10.64
N ILE A 137 -1.28 4.05 -9.52
CA ILE A 137 -0.95 5.45 -9.28
C ILE A 137 0.48 5.51 -8.71
N PRO A 138 1.48 5.96 -9.50
CA PRO A 138 2.88 5.94 -9.08
C PRO A 138 3.13 6.85 -7.86
N PHE A 139 2.48 8.01 -7.85
CA PHE A 139 2.57 8.99 -6.77
C PHE A 139 1.17 9.45 -6.34
N PRO A 140 0.82 9.45 -5.04
CA PRO A 140 1.69 9.14 -3.88
C PRO A 140 1.70 7.65 -3.48
N ASN A 141 0.79 6.84 -4.01
CA ASN A 141 0.46 5.52 -3.47
C ASN A 141 1.63 4.52 -3.56
N MET A 142 2.13 4.26 -4.77
CA MET A 142 3.18 3.27 -4.97
C MET A 142 4.53 3.70 -4.40
N MET A 143 4.80 5.01 -4.37
CA MET A 143 5.97 5.54 -3.67
C MET A 143 5.93 5.18 -2.17
N LEU A 144 4.78 5.37 -1.50
CA LEU A 144 4.64 5.03 -0.09
C LEU A 144 4.81 3.52 0.14
N VAL A 145 4.25 2.70 -0.74
CA VAL A 145 4.43 1.24 -0.71
C VAL A 145 5.90 0.85 -0.86
N ALA A 146 6.63 1.46 -1.79
CA ALA A 146 8.04 1.18 -2.03
C ALA A 146 8.91 1.57 -0.82
N VAL A 147 8.71 2.78 -0.28
CA VAL A 147 9.44 3.27 0.90
C VAL A 147 9.18 2.37 2.11
N MET A 148 7.92 2.01 2.38
CA MET A 148 7.59 1.11 3.50
C MET A 148 8.19 -0.28 3.32
N SER A 149 8.24 -0.80 2.08
CA SER A 149 8.89 -2.09 1.78
C SER A 149 10.39 -2.04 2.05
N TYR A 150 11.04 -0.94 1.68
CA TYR A 150 12.47 -0.72 1.91
C TYR A 150 12.80 -0.61 3.40
N ILE A 151 12.02 0.17 4.16
CA ILE A 151 12.19 0.29 5.63
C ILE A 151 11.98 -1.07 6.31
N ALA A 152 10.97 -1.84 5.90
CA ALA A 152 10.74 -3.18 6.43
C ALA A 152 11.92 -4.13 6.14
N GLN A 153 12.55 -4.00 4.97
CA GLN A 153 13.74 -4.76 4.63
C GLN A 153 14.95 -4.37 5.49
N LEU A 154 15.19 -3.06 5.69
CA LEU A 154 16.27 -2.58 6.56
C LEU A 154 16.10 -3.05 8.00
N ALA A 155 14.89 -2.97 8.54
CA ALA A 155 14.58 -3.46 9.89
C ALA A 155 14.85 -4.97 10.04
N ASN A 156 14.66 -5.74 8.96
CA ASN A 156 14.96 -7.17 8.95
C ASN A 156 16.47 -7.48 8.89
N LEU A 157 17.27 -6.58 8.31
CA LEU A 157 18.72 -6.69 8.20
C LEU A 157 19.43 -6.25 9.48
N GLN A 158 19.09 -5.07 10.04
CA GLN A 158 19.72 -4.55 11.26
C GLN A 158 19.60 -5.52 12.45
N ARG A 159 18.46 -6.18 12.59
CA ARG A 159 18.27 -7.21 13.63
C ARG A 159 19.17 -8.44 13.43
N SER A 160 19.51 -8.76 12.17
CA SER A 160 20.45 -9.82 11.84
C SER A 160 21.87 -9.48 12.26
N GLU A 161 22.27 -8.22 12.09
CA GLU A 161 23.59 -7.72 12.46
C GLU A 161 23.75 -7.66 13.98
N SER A 162 22.72 -7.18 14.71
CA SER A 162 22.70 -7.20 16.18
C SER A 162 22.67 -8.62 16.80
N GLU A 163 22.35 -9.65 16.03
CA GLU A 163 22.43 -11.06 16.47
C GLU A 163 23.79 -11.71 16.12
N ILE A 164 24.54 -11.16 15.16
CA ILE A 164 25.87 -11.66 14.74
C ILE A 164 26.97 -10.96 15.54
N ASP A 165 26.78 -9.68 15.86
CA ASP A 165 27.66 -8.94 16.74
C ASP A 165 27.36 -9.33 18.18
N GLY A 166 28.10 -10.30 18.70
CA GLY A 166 28.13 -10.69 20.11
C GLY A 166 28.62 -9.59 21.06
N VAL A 167 28.36 -8.32 20.73
CA VAL A 167 28.64 -7.14 21.54
C VAL A 167 27.62 -7.13 22.68
N PRO A 168 28.05 -7.36 23.93
CA PRO A 168 27.14 -7.37 25.06
C PRO A 168 26.48 -5.99 25.19
N ASN A 169 25.20 -5.95 25.58
CA ASN A 169 24.44 -4.71 25.83
C ASN A 169 25.16 -3.70 26.75
N SER A 170 26.16 -4.13 27.52
CA SER A 170 27.02 -3.25 28.32
C SER A 170 27.88 -2.31 27.48
N LEU A 171 28.38 -2.75 26.31
CA LEU A 171 29.23 -1.93 25.43
C LEU A 171 28.41 -0.92 24.63
N LEU A 172 27.16 -1.25 24.28
CA LEU A 172 26.26 -0.30 23.62
C LEU A 172 25.88 0.85 24.56
N ASN A 173 25.64 0.56 25.85
CA ASN A 173 25.39 1.59 26.85
C ASN A 173 26.63 2.47 27.14
N GLU A 174 27.85 1.91 27.10
CA GLU A 174 29.06 2.74 27.25
C GLU A 174 29.30 3.68 26.06
N VAL A 175 29.08 3.21 24.84
CA VAL A 175 29.29 4.04 23.63
C VAL A 175 28.23 5.15 23.53
N TYR A 176 26.96 4.86 23.88
CA TYR A 176 25.90 5.87 23.85
C TYR A 176 26.03 6.94 24.96
N VAL A 177 26.63 6.60 26.11
CA VAL A 177 26.86 7.56 27.20
C VAL A 177 28.06 8.48 26.90
N ARG A 178 28.99 8.07 26.03
CA ARG A 178 30.20 8.85 25.71
C ARG A 178 29.98 10.06 24.81
N ASP A 179 28.90 10.12 24.02
CA ASP A 179 28.77 11.14 22.95
C ASP A 179 27.72 12.24 23.19
N THR A 180 26.98 12.23 24.31
CA THR A 180 25.97 13.28 24.58
C THR A 180 25.99 13.89 25.99
N GLY A 181 27.07 13.73 26.76
CA GLY A 181 27.11 14.30 28.11
C GLY A 181 28.51 14.69 28.54
N ILE A 182 28.74 15.99 28.68
CA ILE A 182 29.75 16.51 29.58
C ILE A 182 29.35 16.02 30.98
N ASP A 183 30.06 15.04 31.53
CA ASP A 183 30.11 14.83 32.98
C ASP A 183 31.40 14.12 33.39
N VAL A 184 32.13 14.78 34.29
CA VAL A 184 33.39 14.35 34.88
C VAL A 184 33.12 13.19 35.83
N VAL A 185 33.50 11.96 35.46
CA VAL A 185 33.46 10.81 36.37
C VAL A 185 34.87 10.44 36.80
N ARG A 186 35.12 10.58 38.11
CA ARG A 186 36.35 10.18 38.82
C ARG A 186 36.70 8.73 38.48
N VAL A 187 37.89 8.51 37.94
CA VAL A 187 38.48 7.19 37.79
C VAL A 187 39.10 6.79 39.14
N ASP A 188 38.43 5.92 39.89
CA ASP A 188 39.07 5.15 40.96
C ASP A 188 39.79 3.97 40.31
N ALA A 189 41.08 4.17 40.02
CA ALA A 189 41.95 3.13 39.48
C ALA A 189 42.27 2.12 40.59
N LYS A 190 41.52 1.01 40.65
CA LYS A 190 41.92 -0.14 41.45
C LYS A 190 42.99 -0.91 40.68
N LEU A 191 44.26 -0.60 40.99
CA LEU A 191 45.42 -1.41 40.58
C LEU A 191 45.19 -2.87 40.98
N ILE A 192 45.11 -3.77 39.99
CA ILE A 192 45.35 -5.19 40.22
C ILE A 192 46.85 -5.40 39.96
N ILE A 193 47.61 -5.44 41.05
CA ILE A 193 48.98 -5.95 41.06
C ILE A 193 48.84 -7.47 41.02
N ASN A 194 49.09 -8.08 39.85
CA ASN A 194 49.35 -9.52 39.80
C ASN A 194 50.81 -9.74 40.19
N ASN A 195 51.01 -10.25 41.39
CA ASN A 195 52.22 -10.95 41.79
C ASN A 195 51.82 -12.42 42.02
N GLU A 196 52.72 -13.31 41.60
CA GLU A 196 52.69 -14.79 41.62
C GLU A 196 52.31 -15.46 40.30
#